data_AF-A0A7L2PU47-F1
#
_entry.id   AF-A0A7L2PU47-F1
#
_cell.length_a   1.000
_cell.length_b   1.000
_cell.length_c   1.000
_cell.angle_alpha   90.00
_cell.angle_beta   90.00
_cell.angle_gamma   90.00
#
_symmetry.space_group_name_H-M   'P 1'
#
loop_
_entity.id
_entity.type
_entity.pdbx_description
1 polymer ?
#
loop_
_entity_poly.entity_id
_entity_poly.type
_entity_poly.pdbx_seq_one_letter_code
_entity_poly.pdbx_strand_id
1 'polypeptide(L)' 'MRYNERELLSLARQPAEKAAEIRMSVPKKGSVLKKRLVKLVVNFLFYFRTDEAEPIGALLLEHCKITKEEENVFSIS' A
#
# COMPACT_ATOMS: atom_id res chain seq x y z
N MET A 1 -12.40 9.35 10.20
CA MET A 1 -12.17 8.54 11.43
C MET A 1 -10.65 8.37 11.62
N ARG A 2 -10.14 8.25 12.85
CA ARG A 2 -8.71 8.05 13.10
C ARG A 2 -8.48 6.60 13.53
N TYR A 3 -7.95 5.78 12.62
CA TYR A 3 -7.60 4.39 12.92
C TYR A 3 -6.37 4.32 13.81
N ASN A 4 -6.38 3.43 14.81
CA ASN A 4 -5.21 3.10 15.61
C ASN A 4 -4.43 1.91 15.00
N GLU A 5 -3.26 1.61 15.54
CA GLU A 5 -2.39 0.54 15.02
C GLU A 5 -3.05 -0.85 15.07
N ARG A 6 -3.78 -1.17 16.14
CA ARG A 6 -4.48 -2.46 16.25
C ARG A 6 -5.60 -2.61 15.23
N GLU A 7 -6.34 -1.53 15.00
CA GLU A 7 -7.39 -1.48 13.98
C GLU A 7 -6.80 -1.65 12.58
N LEU A 8 -5.68 -0.99 12.27
CA LEU A 8 -4.98 -1.15 10.99
C LEU A 8 -4.47 -2.57 10.79
N LEU A 9 -3.90 -3.20 11.83
CA LEU A 9 -3.44 -4.59 11.76
C LEU A 9 -4.62 -5.57 11.58
N SER A 10 -5.76 -5.30 12.23
CA SER A 10 -6.97 -6.09 12.05
C SER A 10 -7.50 -5.99 10.62
N LEU A 11 -7.56 -4.78 10.06
CA LEU A 11 -7.94 -4.54 8.67
C LEU A 11 -7.00 -5.23 7.68
N ALA A 12 -5.68 -5.13 7.89
CA ALA A 12 -4.68 -5.72 7.00
C ALA A 12 -4.80 -7.26 6.85
N ARG A 13 -5.43 -7.94 7.82
CA ARG A 13 -5.66 -9.38 7.83
C ARG A 13 -6.96 -9.81 7.14
N GLN A 14 -7.83 -8.86 6.78
CA GLN A 14 -9.08 -9.16 6.08
C GLN A 14 -8.80 -9.56 4.62
N PRO A 15 -9.76 -10.24 3.96
CA PRO A 15 -9.68 -10.50 2.52
C PRO A 15 -9.49 -9.20 1.74
N ALA A 16 -8.58 -9.23 0.77
CA ALA A 16 -8.30 -8.09 -0.09
C ALA A 16 -9.22 -8.10 -1.32
N GLU A 17 -9.73 -6.93 -1.69
CA GLU A 17 -10.47 -6.73 -2.95
C GLU A 17 -9.56 -6.96 -4.15
N LYS A 18 -8.32 -6.48 -4.03
CA LYS A 18 -7.23 -6.73 -4.99
C LYS A 18 -5.93 -6.93 -4.23
N ALA A 19 -5.10 -7.83 -4.72
CA ALA A 19 -3.74 -8.01 -4.24
C ALA A 19 -2.80 -8.20 -5.44
N ALA A 20 -1.62 -7.61 -5.36
CA ALA A 20 -0.61 -7.74 -6.41
C ALA A 20 0.79 -7.59 -5.82
N GLU A 21 1.77 -8.26 -6.44
CA GLU A 21 3.17 -7.93 -6.23
C GLU A 21 3.57 -6.80 -7.17
N ILE A 22 4.05 -5.68 -6.63
CA ILE A 22 4.52 -4.55 -7.41
C ILE A 22 5.90 -4.09 -6.95
N ARG A 23 6.58 -3.33 -7.80
CA ARG A 23 7.73 -2.53 -7.39
C ARG A 23 7.21 -1.16 -6.96
N MET A 24 7.47 -0.76 -5.72
CA MET A 24 7.06 0.53 -5.21
C MET A 24 8.20 1.24 -4.49
N SER A 25 8.12 2.56 -4.44
CA SER A 25 8.97 3.42 -3.63
C SER A 25 8.08 4.39 -2.83
N VAL A 26 8.58 4.83 -1.68
CA VAL A 26 7.93 5.85 -0.85
C VAL A 26 8.70 7.16 -1.10
N PRO A 27 8.04 8.32 -1.22
CA PRO A 27 8.69 9.61 -1.48
C PRO A 27 9.63 10.02 -0.34
N LYS A 28 10.85 9.48 -0.36
CA LYS A 28 11.95 9.75 0.57
C LYS A 28 13.23 9.93 -0.24
N LYS A 29 14.07 10.90 0.15
CA LYS A 29 15.35 11.14 -0.53
C LYS A 29 16.17 9.85 -0.59
N GLY A 30 16.59 9.46 -1.80
CA GLY A 30 17.33 8.21 -2.04
C GLY A 30 16.49 6.94 -1.97
N SER A 31 15.16 7.02 -2.06
CA SER A 31 14.33 5.81 -2.10
C SER A 31 14.57 5.03 -3.40
N VAL A 32 14.66 3.72 -3.26
CA VAL A 32 14.76 2.77 -4.37
C VAL A 32 13.45 1.99 -4.48
N LEU A 33 13.12 1.55 -5.69
CA LEU A 33 12.02 0.63 -5.92
C LEU A 33 12.29 -0.69 -5.20
N LYS A 34 11.33 -1.15 -4.40
CA LYS A 34 11.39 -2.46 -3.73
C LYS A 34 10.17 -3.29 -4.10
N LYS A 35 10.37 -4.59 -4.30
CA LYS A 35 9.26 -5.54 -4.51
C LYS A 35 8.44 -5.64 -3.22
N ARG A 36 7.13 -5.46 -3.33
CA ARG A 36 6.18 -5.50 -2.22
C ARG A 36 4.93 -6.26 -2.64
N LEU A 37 4.36 -7.00 -1.70
CA LEU A 37 2.97 -7.42 -1.82
C LEU A 37 2.11 -6.24 -1.38
N VAL A 38 1.14 -5.87 -2.20
CA VAL A 38 0.20 -4.79 -1.91
C VAL A 38 -1.20 -5.34 -1.90
N LYS A 39 -2.00 -4.96 -0.91
CA LYS A 39 -3.38 -5.40 -0.72
C LYS A 39 -4.28 -4.17 -0.57
N LEU A 40 -5.33 -4.12 -1.38
CA LEU A 40 -6.42 -3.18 -1.23
C LEU A 40 -7.49 -3.80 -0.34
N VAL A 41 -7.74 -3.19 0.81
CA VAL A 41 -8.76 -3.60 1.78
C VAL A 41 -9.55 -2.36 2.17
N VAL A 42 -10.83 -2.28 1.76
CA VAL A 42 -11.64 -1.07 1.93
C VAL A 42 -10.91 0.11 1.25
N ASN A 43 -10.72 1.23 1.95
CA ASN A 43 -10.01 2.40 1.43
C ASN A 43 -8.51 2.37 1.76
N PHE A 44 -7.96 1.25 2.22
CA PHE A 44 -6.56 1.14 2.58
C PHE A 44 -5.77 0.32 1.58
N LEU A 45 -4.64 0.88 1.17
CA LEU A 45 -3.59 0.18 0.45
C LEU A 45 -2.50 -0.23 1.45
N PHE A 46 -2.54 -1.49 1.89
CA PHE A 46 -1.54 -2.08 2.76
C PHE A 46 -0.37 -2.62 1.91
N TYR A 47 0.86 -2.41 2.35
CA TYR A 47 2.05 -2.93 1.67
C TYR A 47 2.95 -3.70 2.63
N PHE A 48 3.40 -4.87 2.17
CA PHE A 48 4.11 -5.89 2.94
C PHE A 48 5.45 -6.19 2.28
N ARG A 49 6.43 -6.60 3.09
CA ARG A 49 7.52 -7.41 2.54
C ARG A 49 6.95 -8.74 2.06
N THR A 50 7.51 -9.31 1.00
CA THR A 50 6.96 -10.50 0.32
C THR A 50 6.97 -11.75 1.21
N ASP A 51 7.79 -11.74 2.24
CA ASP A 51 8.03 -12.81 3.20
C ASP A 51 7.42 -12.53 4.58
N GLU A 52 6.66 -11.45 4.74
CA GLU A 52 6.10 -11.05 6.04
C GLU A 52 4.58 -11.05 6.09
N ALA A 53 4.05 -11.46 7.23
CA ALA A 53 2.62 -11.51 7.49
C ALA A 53 2.03 -10.15 7.89
N GLU A 54 2.83 -9.23 8.43
CA GLU A 54 2.38 -7.92 8.89
C GLU A 54 2.77 -6.82 7.89
N PRO A 55 1.88 -5.82 7.68
CA PRO A 55 2.17 -4.74 6.76
C PRO A 55 3.29 -3.85 7.32
N ILE A 56 4.18 -3.39 6.45
CA ILE A 56 5.18 -2.38 6.82
C ILE A 56 4.61 -0.95 6.72
N GLY A 57 3.41 -0.81 6.19
CA GLY A 57 2.63 0.43 6.22
C GLY A 57 1.30 0.32 5.49
N ALA A 58 0.51 1.38 5.63
CA ALA A 58 -0.81 1.51 5.04
C ALA A 58 -0.99 2.93 4.51
N LEU A 59 -1.61 3.05 3.34
CA LEU A 59 -2.02 4.32 2.76
C LEU A 59 -3.56 4.36 2.73
N LEU A 60 -4.15 5.36 3.40
CA LEU A 60 -5.57 5.66 3.23
C LEU A 60 -5.74 6.37 1.88
N LEU A 61 -6.58 5.81 1.02
CA LEU A 61 -6.81 6.30 -0.35
C LEU A 61 -7.90 7.38 -0.43
N GLU A 62 -8.55 7.72 0.69
CA GLU A 62 -9.53 8.80 0.74
C GLU A 62 -8.87 10.11 0.29
N HIS A 63 -9.40 10.70 -0.78
CA HIS A 63 -8.91 11.94 -1.42
C HIS A 63 -7.53 11.84 -2.10
N CYS A 64 -6.98 10.65 -2.28
CA CYS A 64 -5.79 10.48 -3.11
C CYS A 64 -6.10 10.71 -4.60
N LYS A 65 -5.13 11.27 -5.31
CA LYS A 65 -5.12 11.35 -6.77
C LYS A 65 -4.19 10.29 -7.33
N ILE A 66 -4.64 9.59 -8.36
CA ILE A 66 -3.82 8.65 -9.11
C ILE A 66 -3.38 9.33 -10.40
N THR A 67 -2.08 9.40 -10.61
CA THR A 67 -1.50 9.93 -11.86
C THR A 67 -0.81 8.78 -12.58
N LYS A 68 -1.18 8.54 -13.84
CA LYS A 68 -0.45 7.62 -14.71
C LYS A 68 0.80 8.34 -15.22
N GLU A 69 1.97 7.76 -14.96
CA GLU A 69 3.26 8.34 -15.37
C GLU A 69 3.70 7.74 -16.70
N GLU A 70 3.84 6.41 -16.75
CA GLU A 70 4.30 5.64 -17.91
C GLU A 70 3.45 4.36 -18.08
N GLU A 71 3.83 3.50 -19.02
CA GLU A 71 3.20 2.19 -19.15
C GLU A 71 3.48 1.34 -17.90
N ASN A 72 2.42 0.89 -17.22
CA ASN A 72 2.49 0.14 -15.95
C ASN A 72 3.09 0.90 -14.76
N VAL A 73 3.23 2.23 -14.83
CA VAL A 73 3.73 3.07 -13.72
C VAL A 73 2.69 4.13 -13.36
N PHE A 74 2.41 4.27 -12.07
CA PHE A 74 1.52 5.31 -11.54
C PHE A 74 2.07 5.86 -10.22
N SER A 75 1.68 7.09 -9.91
CA SER A 75 1.90 7.73 -8.61
C SER A 75 0.57 7.91 -7.88
N ILE A 76 0.65 7.91 -6.55
CA ILE A 76 -0.46 8.26 -5.66
C ILE A 76 -0.01 9.47 -4.85
N SER A 77 -0.79 10.55 -4.88
CA SER A 77 -0.54 11.81 -4.17
C SER A 77 -1.75 12.27 -3.37
#